data_AF-A0A377NGP6-F1
#
_entry.id   AF-A0A377NGP6-F1
#
_cell.length_a   1.000
_cell.length_b   1.000
_cell.length_c   1.000
_cell.angle_alpha   90.00
_cell.angle_beta   90.00
_cell.angle_gamma   90.00
#
_symmetry.space_group_name_H-M   'P 1'
#
loop_
_entity.id
_entity.type
_entity.pdbx_description
1 polymer ?
#
loop_
_entity_poly.entity_id
_entity_poly.type
_entity_poly.pdbx_seq_one_letter_code
_entity_poly.pdbx_strand_id
1 'polypeptide(L)' 'MPAAGQAPLLENGFNTKYPLFTLKAAGLSPLGSLANYQEASLLRLDMGQNYQYWYGLPNFYTITRYNHSTQYAMAVWAVG' A
#
# COMPACT_ATOMS: atom_id res chain seq x y z
N MET A 1 -1.52 -3.00 1.84
CA MET A 1 -0.47 -3.98 2.22
C MET A 1 0.49 -3.34 3.21
N PRO A 2 0.73 -3.91 4.40
CA PRO A 2 1.64 -3.30 5.37
C PRO A 2 3.09 -3.34 4.88
N ALA A 3 3.84 -2.29 5.24
CA ALA A 3 5.25 -2.11 4.92
C ALA A 3 6.10 -2.15 6.20
N ALA A 4 7.27 -2.78 6.12
CA ALA A 4 8.35 -2.56 7.07
C ALA A 4 9.20 -1.35 6.64
N GLY A 5 9.73 -0.61 7.61
CA GLY A 5 10.55 0.58 7.37
C GLY A 5 9.76 1.89 7.49
N GLN A 6 10.43 2.99 7.16
CA GLN A 6 9.86 4.32 7.24
C GLN A 6 10.29 5.15 6.04
N ALA A 7 9.36 5.92 5.47
CA ALA A 7 9.65 6.88 4.41
C ALA A 7 9.08 8.27 4.80
N PRO A 8 9.65 8.93 5.82
CA PRO A 8 9.13 10.21 6.31
C PRO A 8 9.28 11.36 5.30
N LEU A 9 10.15 11.20 4.30
CA LEU A 9 10.42 12.19 3.26
C LEU A 9 9.43 12.14 2.09
N LEU A 10 8.63 11.08 1.98
CA LEU A 10 7.64 10.94 0.94
C LEU A 10 6.29 11.49 1.43
N GLU A 11 5.60 12.19 0.54
CA GLU A 11 4.21 12.53 0.79
C GLU A 11 3.39 11.25 0.95
N ASN A 12 2.43 11.29 1.86
CA ASN A 12 1.55 10.18 2.15
C ASN A 12 0.10 10.59 1.98
N GLY A 13 -0.77 9.63 1.70
CA GLY A 13 -2.17 9.83 1.40
C GLY A 13 -2.61 9.01 0.19
N PHE A 14 -3.91 8.75 0.08
CA PHE A 14 -4.48 7.93 -0.99
C PHE A 14 -4.29 8.52 -2.39
N ASN A 15 -4.10 9.84 -2.50
CA ASN A 15 -3.85 10.54 -3.77
C ASN A 15 -2.42 10.38 -4.28
N THR A 16 -1.51 9.87 -3.45
CA THR A 16 -0.12 9.65 -3.85
C THR A 16 -0.01 8.44 -4.77
N LYS A 17 0.97 8.45 -5.66
CA LYS A 17 1.24 7.33 -6.56
C LYS A 17 2.73 7.22 -6.77
N TYR A 18 3.34 6.17 -6.22
CA TYR A 18 4.76 5.93 -6.33
C TYR A 18 5.03 4.59 -6.98
N PRO A 19 6.03 4.51 -7.87
CA PRO A 19 6.57 3.23 -8.29
C PRO A 19 7.08 2.43 -7.09
N LEU A 20 6.89 1.11 -7.10
CA LEU A 20 7.34 0.26 -5.98
C LEU A 20 8.84 0.35 -5.74
N PHE A 21 9.63 0.54 -6.80
CA PHE A 21 11.08 0.72 -6.67
C PHE A 21 11.44 2.01 -5.91
N THR A 22 10.65 3.08 -6.07
CA THR A 22 10.83 4.34 -5.35
C THR A 22 10.55 4.15 -3.86
N LEU A 23 9.46 3.46 -3.54
CA LEU A 23 9.11 3.14 -2.15
C LEU A 23 10.19 2.24 -1.50
N LYS A 24 10.73 1.28 -2.27
CA LYS A 24 11.83 0.42 -1.82
C LYS A 24 13.13 1.19 -1.59
N ALA A 25 13.47 2.10 -2.52
CA ALA A 25 14.62 2.98 -2.37
C ALA A 25 14.47 3.96 -1.19
N ALA A 26 13.24 4.35 -0.86
CA ALA A 26 12.93 5.15 0.32
C ALA A 26 13.01 4.36 1.64
N GLY A 27 13.31 3.06 1.59
CA GLY A 27 13.49 2.21 2.77
C GLY A 27 12.25 1.41 3.17
N LEU A 28 11.19 1.41 2.35
CA LEU A 28 10.01 0.58 2.62
C LEU A 28 10.14 -0.79 1.98
N SER A 29 9.80 -1.83 2.73
CA SER A 29 9.74 -3.19 2.22
C SER A 29 8.36 -3.78 2.46
N PRO A 30 7.68 -4.33 1.43
CA PRO A 30 6.39 -4.95 1.63
C PRO A 30 6.53 -6.22 2.48
N LEU A 31 5.61 -6.41 3.43
CA LEU A 31 5.61 -7.60 4.29
C LEU A 31 5.08 -8.88 3.62
N GLY A 32 4.87 -8.84 2.31
CA GLY A 32 4.40 -9.97 1.52
C GLY A 32 4.30 -9.59 0.04
N SER A 33 3.67 -10.45 -0.76
CA SER A 33 3.67 -10.28 -2.21
C SER A 33 2.84 -9.08 -2.65
N LEU A 34 3.47 -8.17 -3.39
CA LEU A 34 2.80 -7.11 -4.15
C LEU A 34 2.36 -7.60 -5.55
N ALA A 35 2.31 -8.92 -5.77
CA ALA A 35 1.93 -9.54 -7.02
C ALA A 35 2.64 -8.89 -8.23
N ASN A 36 1.86 -8.42 -9.22
CA ASN A 36 2.36 -7.73 -10.41
C ASN A 36 2.10 -6.21 -10.37
N TYR A 37 1.80 -5.64 -9.19
CA TYR A 37 1.65 -4.20 -9.08
C TYR A 37 2.99 -3.53 -9.33
N GLN A 38 3.00 -2.44 -10.10
CA GLN A 38 4.21 -1.66 -10.39
C GLN A 38 4.28 -0.37 -9.57
N GLU A 39 3.14 0.04 -9.02
CA GLU A 39 2.93 1.30 -8.35
C GLU A 39 1.87 1.15 -7.26
N ALA A 40 2.00 1.96 -6.22
CA ALA A 40 1.10 2.01 -5.08
C ALA A 40 1.08 3.41 -4.47
N SER A 41 -0.01 3.74 -3.80
CA SER A 41 -0.08 4.91 -2.92
C SER A 41 0.69 4.65 -1.64
N LEU A 42 1.32 5.67 -1.07
CA LEU A 42 1.94 5.58 0.25
C LEU A 42 0.92 6.02 1.29
N LEU A 43 0.49 5.10 2.14
CA LEU A 43 -0.38 5.39 3.27
C LEU A 43 0.44 5.38 4.55
N ARG A 44 0.13 6.30 5.46
CA ARG A 44 0.73 6.39 6.78
C ARG A 44 -0.38 6.47 7.83
N LEU A 45 -0.41 5.48 8.71
CA LEU A 45 -1.32 5.44 9.85
C LEU A 45 -0.56 5.88 11.10
N ASP A 46 -1.17 6.78 11.87
CA ASP A 46 -0.68 7.18 13.18
C ASP A 46 -1.19 6.18 14.22
N MET A 47 -0.27 5.49 14.89
CA MET A 47 -0.57 4.54 15.97
C MET A 47 -0.28 5.16 17.35
N GLY A 48 -0.11 6.48 17.42
CA GLY A 48 0.19 7.25 18.62
C GLY A 48 1.67 7.26 19.01
N GLN A 49 2.30 6.08 19.09
CA GLN A 49 3.72 5.95 19.45
C GLN A 49 4.63 5.80 18.22
N ASN A 50 4.08 5.32 17.11
CA ASN A 50 4.81 5.10 15.87
C ASN A 50 3.89 5.28 14.66
N TYR A 51 4.52 5.47 13.50
CA TYR A 51 3.82 5.48 12.22
C TYR A 51 3.92 4.12 11.56
N GLN A 52 2.78 3.61 11.09
CA GLN A 52 2.74 2.40 10.29
C GLN A 52 2.52 2.77 8.82
N TYR A 53 3.46 2.35 7.95
CA TYR A 53 3.38 2.59 6.52
C TYR A 53 2.71 1.43 5.79
N TRP A 54 1.94 1.76 4.77
CA TRP A 54 1.19 0.80 3.97
C TRP A 54 1.25 1.17 2.49
N TYR A 55 1.38 0.16 1.64
CA TYR A 55 1.17 0.28 0.20
C TYR A 55 -0.34 0.22 -0.08
N GLY A 56 -0.90 1.34 -0.53
CA GLY A 56 -2.23 1.45 -1.10
C GLY A 56 -2.21 0.90 -2.52
N LEU A 57 -2.52 -0.39 -2.66
CA LEU A 57 -2.61 -1.03 -3.97
C LEU A 57 -3.91 -0.60 -4.64
N PRO A 58 -3.91 -0.34 -5.96
CA PRO A 58 -5.15 -0.08 -6.68
C PRO A 58 -6.03 -1.33 -6.58
N ASN A 59 -7.27 -1.16 -6.12
CA ASN A 59 -8.32 -2.19 -6.18
C ASN A 59 -8.68 -2.42 -7.65
N PHE A 60 -7.81 -3.07 -8.42
CA PHE A 60 -8.09 -3.36 -9.82
C PHE A 60 -8.87 -4.68 -9.87
N TYR A 61 -10.04 -4.61 -10.49
CA TYR A 61 -11.04 -5.65 -10.73
C TYR A 61 -10.52 -6.83 -11.60
N THR A 62 -9.23 -7.13 -11.55
CA THR A 62 -8.53 -8.14 -12.37
C THR A 62 -7.97 -9.29 -11.52
N ILE A 63 -8.47 -9.47 -10.30
CA ILE A 63 -8.39 -10.76 -9.60
C ILE A 63 -9.49 -11.68 -10.15
N THR A 64 -9.48 -11.98 -11.45
CA THR A 64 -10.37 -13.00 -12.04
C THR A 64 -9.61 -14.18 -12.62
N ARG A 65 -8.26 -14.18 -12.58
CA ARG A 65 -7.48 -15.28 -13.15
C ARG A 65 -6.59 -16.03 -12.19
N TYR A 66 -6.41 -15.58 -10.94
CA TYR A 66 -5.49 -16.26 -10.03
C TYR A 66 -5.91 -16.37 -8.55
N ASN A 67 -7.16 -16.03 -8.19
CA ASN A 67 -7.63 -16.38 -6.86
C ASN A 67 -9.16 -16.52 -6.82
N HIS A 68 -9.64 -17.75 -6.66
CA HIS A 68 -11.07 -18.07 -6.48
C HIS A 68 -11.53 -17.87 -5.02
N SER A 69 -10.75 -17.14 -4.21
CA SER A 69 -11.15 -16.69 -2.89
C SER A 69 -11.21 -15.17 -2.87
N THR A 70 -12.43 -14.67 -3.05
CA THR A 70 -13.09 -13.81 -2.07
C THR A 70 -12.33 -12.56 -1.63
N GLN A 71 -12.73 -11.42 -2.19
CA GLN A 71 -12.99 -10.17 -1.45
C GLN A 71 -12.00 -9.88 -0.30
N TYR A 72 -10.87 -9.28 -0.63
CA TYR A 72 -10.33 -8.24 0.26
C TYR A 72 -10.44 -6.91 -0.46
N ALA A 73 -11.70 -6.54 -0.70
CA ALA A 73 -12.08 -5.16 -0.57
C ALA A 73 -11.77 -4.76 0.89
N MET A 74 -10.56 -4.23 1.12
CA MET A 74 -10.54 -2.99 1.90
C MET A 74 -11.22 -1.99 0.96
N ALA A 75 -12.55 -2.03 0.83
CA ALA A 75 -13.43 -1.30 1.75
C ALA A 75 -12.66 -0.04 2.05
N VAL A 76 -12.82 0.88 1.09
CA VAL A 76 -12.57 2.29 1.23
C VAL A 76 -13.04 2.64 2.64
N TRP A 77 -12.12 2.60 3.60
CA TRP A 77 -12.23 3.33 4.85
C TRP A 77 -11.86 4.78 4.53
N ALA A 78 -12.51 5.32 3.49
CA ALA A 78 -12.93 6.70 3.49
C ALA A 78 -14.34 6.65 4.08
N VAL A 79 -14.39 6.46 5.40
CA VAL A 79 -15.30 7.34 6.14
C VAL A 79 -14.78 8.73 5.82
N GLY A 80 -15.68 9.59 5.32
CA GLY A 80 -15.37 10.93 4.84
C GLY A 80 -14.65 11.82 5.84
#